data_AF-A0A4P5RQ30-F1
#
_entry.id   AF-A0A4P5RQ30-F1
#
_cell.length_a   1.000
_cell.length_b   1.000
_cell.length_c   1.000
_cell.angle_alpha   90.00
_cell.angle_beta   90.00
_cell.angle_gamma   90.00
#
_symmetry.space_group_name_H-M   'P 1'
#
loop_
_entity.id
_entity.type
_entity.pdbx_description
1 polymer ?
#
loop_
_entity_poly.entity_id
_entity_poly.type
_entity_poly.pdbx_seq_one_letter_code
_entity_poly.pdbx_strand_id
1 'polypeptide(L)' 'MRAGDIISEANVRSMRPAGGLLPVHLKDLVGKRVSEDLEIGAAVTWDVVEP' A
#
# COMPACT_ATOMS: atom_id res chain seq x y z
N MET A 1 -6.25 4.62 -5.42
CA MET A 1 -5.76 3.56 -6.32
C MET A 1 -6.90 2.62 -6.62
N ARG A 2 -6.96 2.02 -7.81
CA ARG A 2 -7.96 1.02 -8.15
C ARG A 2 -7.35 -0.38 -8.09
N ALA A 3 -8.18 -1.40 -7.93
CA ALA A 3 -7.79 -2.80 -8.01
C ALA A 3 -6.95 -3.06 -9.28
N GLY A 4 -5.78 -3.68 -9.11
CA GLY A 4 -4.80 -3.95 -10.16
C GLY A 4 -3.78 -2.85 -10.41
N ASP A 5 -3.91 -1.66 -9.80
CA ASP A 5 -2.90 -0.59 -9.92
C ASP A 5 -1.58 -0.97 -9.23
N ILE A 6 -0.46 -0.53 -9.81
CA ILE A 6 0.88 -0.76 -9.25
C ILE A 6 1.16 0.29 -8.17
N ILE A 7 1.61 -0.19 -7.01
CA ILE A 7 2.10 0.64 -5.91
C ILE A 7 3.46 1.21 -6.31
N SER A 8 3.54 2.54 -6.33
CA SER A 8 4.77 3.29 -6.60
C SER A 8 5.19 4.10 -5.37
N GLU A 9 6.46 4.52 -5.31
CA GLU A 9 6.96 5.39 -4.24
C GLU A 9 6.20 6.72 -4.12
N ALA A 10 5.52 7.16 -5.18
CA ALA A 10 4.69 8.36 -5.16
C ALA A 10 3.32 8.14 -4.47
N ASN A 11 2.81 6.91 -4.51
CA ASN A 11 1.46 6.56 -4.03
C ASN A 11 1.47 5.96 -2.62
N VAL A 12 2.63 5.52 -2.12
CA VAL A 12 2.76 4.94 -0.76
C VAL A 12 3.71 5.78 0.09
N ARG A 13 3.32 6.04 1.34
CA ARG A 13 4.14 6.77 2.31
C ARG A 13 3.91 6.25 3.72
N SER A 14 4.96 6.25 4.53
CA SER A 14 4.86 5.93 5.95
C SER A 14 4.23 7.09 6.73
N MET A 15 2.91 7.02 6.96
CA MET A 15 2.17 7.94 7.83
C MET A 15 1.90 7.31 9.20
N ARG A 16 1.95 8.11 10.28
CA ARG A 16 1.70 7.65 11.66
C ARG A 16 0.65 8.53 12.33
N PRO A 17 -0.20 7.98 13.23
CA PRO A 17 -0.38 6.57 13.56
C PRO A 17 -1.44 5.92 12.64
N ALA A 18 -1.01 5.17 11.62
CA ALA A 18 -1.93 4.70 10.57
C ALA A 18 -2.37 3.22 10.68
N GLY A 19 -1.93 2.47 11.68
CA GLY A 19 -2.42 1.10 11.95
C GLY A 19 -2.15 0.04 10.86
N GLY A 20 -1.40 0.38 9.81
CA GLY A 20 -1.03 -0.53 8.72
C GLY A 20 0.32 -1.20 8.92
N LEU A 21 1.05 -1.41 7.83
CA LEU A 21 2.36 -2.06 7.83
C LEU A 21 3.47 -1.23 8.49
N LEU A 22 4.49 -1.93 8.97
CA LEU A 22 5.72 -1.32 9.48
C LEU A 22 6.49 -0.62 8.34
N PRO A 23 7.19 0.50 8.61
CA PRO A 23 7.95 1.24 7.60
C PRO A 23 9.02 0.43 6.86
N VAL A 24 9.48 -0.67 7.44
CA VAL A 24 10.45 -1.59 6.81
C VAL A 24 9.89 -2.21 5.52
N HIS A 25 8.58 -2.45 5.46
CA HIS A 25 7.91 -3.06 4.31
C HIS A 25 7.58 -2.07 3.20
N LEU A 26 7.86 -0.77 3.38
CA LEU A 26 7.55 0.25 2.38
C LEU A 26 8.19 -0.08 1.02
N LYS A 27 9.43 -0.58 1.04
CA LYS A 27 10.16 -0.98 -0.17
C LYS A 27 9.60 -2.25 -0.80
N ASP A 28 9.11 -3.18 0.02
CA ASP A 28 8.52 -4.45 -0.44
C ASP A 28 7.19 -4.23 -1.16
N LEU A 29 6.47 -3.16 -0.80
CA LEU A 29 5.21 -2.78 -1.45
C LEU A 29 5.39 -2.19 -2.84
N VAL A 30 6.52 -1.49 -3.09
CA VAL A 30 6.76 -0.85 -4.38
C VAL A 30 6.91 -1.91 -5.47
N GLY A 31 6.10 -1.79 -6.52
CA GLY A 31 6.04 -2.75 -7.62
C GLY A 31 4.98 -3.85 -7.45
N LYS A 32 4.38 -3.99 -6.28
CA LYS A 32 3.21 -4.87 -6.08
C LYS A 32 1.93 -4.21 -6.58
N ARG A 33 0.89 -5.02 -6.81
CA ARG A 33 -0.45 -4.56 -7.19
C ARG A 33 -1.37 -4.55 -6.00
N VAL A 34 -2.33 -3.63 -6.00
CA VAL A 34 -3.43 -3.63 -5.02
C VAL A 34 -4.52 -4.61 -5.45
N SER A 35 -5.05 -5.38 -4.51
CA SER A 35 -6.12 -6.36 -4.79
C SER A 35 -7.51 -5.72 -4.82
N GLU A 36 -7.66 -4.51 -4.26
CA GLU A 36 -8.92 -3.77 -4.18
C GLU A 36 -8.71 -2.26 -4.40
N ASP A 37 -9.82 -1.52 -4.50
CA ASP A 37 -9.81 -0.06 -4.61
C ASP A 37 -9.43 0.57 -3.25
N LEU A 38 -8.38 1.40 -3.25
CA LEU A 38 -7.88 2.10 -2.06
C LEU A 38 -8.08 3.62 -2.16
N GLU A 39 -8.67 4.20 -1.13
CA GLU A 39 -8.77 5.65 -0.99
C GLU A 39 -7.46 6.29 -0.49
N ILE A 40 -7.35 7.61 -0.64
CA ILE A 40 -6.18 8.35 -0.15
C ILE A 40 -6.17 8.30 1.38
N GLY A 41 -5.07 7.81 1.95
CA GLY A 41 -4.93 7.66 3.40
C GLY A 41 -5.42 6.32 3.95
N ALA A 42 -5.88 5.41 3.09
CA ALA A 42 -6.15 4.03 3.47
C ALA A 42 -4.88 3.36 4.02
N ALA A 43 -5.05 2.58 5.09
CA ALA A 43 -3.96 1.79 5.65
C ALA A 43 -3.64 0.62 4.71
N VAL A 44 -2.37 0.53 4.28
CA VAL A 44 -1.92 -0.62 3.49
C VAL A 44 -1.63 -1.77 4.45
N THR A 45 -2.27 -2.92 4.22
CA THR A 45 -2.03 -4.21 4.87
C THR A 45 -1.64 -5.25 3.83
N TRP A 46 -1.22 -6.45 4.24
CA TRP A 46 -0.92 -7.52 3.29
C TRP A 46 -2.16 -8.07 2.57
N ASP A 47 -3.35 -7.87 3.13
CA ASP A 47 -4.61 -8.38 2.55
C ASP A 47 -5.03 -7.59 1.30
N VAL A 48 -4.66 -6.31 1.24
CA VAL A 48 -4.99 -5.40 0.13
C VAL A 48 -3.94 -5.42 -1.00
N VAL A 49 -2.97 -6.35 -0.93
CA VAL A 49 -1.83 -6.43 -1.84
C VAL A 49 -1.78 -7.82 -2.48
N GLU A 50 -1.60 -7.87 -3.80
CA GLU A 50 -1.47 -9.15 -4.50
C GLU A 50 -0.15 -9.88 -4.14
N PRO A 51 -0.17 -11.22 -4.12
CA PRO A 51 1.01 -12.04 -3.84
C PRO A 51 2.20 -11.72 -4.75
#